data_AF-A0A7Z9IUF0-F1
#
_entry.id   AF-A0A7Z9IUF0-F1
#
_cell.length_a   1.000
_cell.length_b   1.000
_cell.length_c   1.000
_cell.angle_alpha   90.00
_cell.angle_beta   90.00
_cell.angle_gamma   90.00
#
_symmetry.space_group_name_H-M   'P 1'
#
loop_
_entity.id
_entity.type
_entity.pdbx_description
1 polymer ?
#
loop_
_entity_poly.entity_id
_entity_poly.type
_entity_poly.pdbx_seq_one_letter_code
_entity_poly.pdbx_strand_id
1 'polypeptide(L)'
;MTEELFRVDSYLMSCETSVVSADEAGIELDHTVFYSMGGGQPGDQGILRLINGREIEVADCLKDRDTGRHLHIPVGEVILPDPGDNVTAILNWDRRYRLMKMHSCLHLLCSLIDGGVTGGQVGEWKSRLDFDLP
;
A
#
# COMPACT_ATOMS: atom_id res chain seq x y z
N MET A 1 -1.34 2.55 16.43
CA MET A 1 -1.76 1.83 15.21
C MET A 1 -1.82 2.88 14.13
N THR A 2 -1.12 2.68 13.01
CA THR A 2 -1.04 3.65 11.92
C THR A 2 -2.42 4.07 11.43
N GLU A 3 -2.68 5.36 11.31
CA GLU A 3 -3.91 5.88 10.71
C GLU A 3 -3.89 5.70 9.18
N GLU A 4 -4.94 5.03 8.66
CA GLU A 4 -5.07 4.64 7.26
C GLU A 4 -5.77 5.75 6.44
N LEU A 5 -5.04 6.78 6.02
CA LEU A 5 -5.62 7.94 5.32
C LEU A 5 -6.32 7.58 4.00
N PHE A 6 -5.86 6.52 3.33
CA PHE A 6 -6.46 6.01 2.09
C PHE A 6 -7.91 5.52 2.26
N ARG A 7 -8.37 5.26 3.51
CA ARG A 7 -9.78 4.96 3.79
C ARG A 7 -10.66 6.20 3.84
N VAL A 8 -10.08 7.35 4.15
CA VAL A 8 -10.78 8.64 4.24
C VAL A 8 -10.84 9.29 2.87
N ASP A 9 -9.71 9.33 2.17
CA ASP A 9 -9.60 9.84 0.80
C ASP A 9 -8.67 8.94 -0.02
N SER A 10 -9.26 8.15 -0.93
CA SER A 10 -8.52 7.21 -1.80
C SER A 10 -7.73 7.91 -2.91
N TYR A 11 -7.94 9.22 -3.11
CA TYR A 11 -7.23 10.04 -4.09
C TYR A 11 -6.14 10.92 -3.48
N LEU A 12 -5.95 10.87 -2.16
CA LEU A 12 -4.85 11.55 -1.49
C LEU A 12 -3.51 10.89 -1.89
N MET A 13 -2.68 11.65 -2.62
CA MET A 13 -1.45 11.12 -3.22
C MET A 13 -0.23 11.20 -2.31
N SER A 14 -0.27 12.07 -1.30
CA SER A 14 0.83 12.28 -0.37
C SER A 14 0.35 12.82 0.98
N CYS A 15 1.12 12.57 2.04
CA CYS A 15 0.91 13.18 3.36
C CYS A 15 2.24 13.46 4.07
N GLU A 16 2.29 14.52 4.88
CA GLU A 16 3.37 14.73 5.86
C GLU A 16 3.05 13.91 7.12
N THR A 17 4.01 13.16 7.64
CA THR A 17 3.87 12.28 8.82
C THR A 17 5.20 12.17 9.56
N SER A 18 5.21 11.53 10.73
CA SER A 18 6.41 11.14 11.45
C SER A 18 6.67 9.64 11.37
N VAL A 19 7.94 9.25 11.54
CA VAL A 19 8.39 7.87 11.69
C VAL A 19 8.11 7.40 13.11
N VAL A 20 7.41 6.28 13.28
CA VAL A 20 7.15 5.65 14.58
C VAL A 20 8.28 4.68 14.93
N SER A 21 8.71 3.87 13.97
CA SER A 21 9.85 2.97 14.09
C SER A 21 10.43 2.65 12.72
N ALA A 22 11.71 2.31 12.66
CA ALA A 22 12.36 1.84 11.45
C ALA A 22 13.42 0.79 11.81
N ASP A 23 13.25 -0.43 11.29
CA ASP A 23 14.16 -1.54 11.51
C ASP A 23 14.16 -2.49 10.29
N GLU A 24 14.69 -3.70 10.48
CA GLU A 24 14.76 -4.75 9.47
C GLU A 24 13.38 -5.25 8.97
N ALA A 25 12.30 -5.03 9.73
CA ALA A 25 10.94 -5.35 9.29
C ALA A 25 10.36 -4.26 8.37
N GLY A 26 10.86 -3.04 8.44
CA GLY A 26 10.45 -1.90 7.61
C GLY A 26 10.25 -0.62 8.41
N ILE A 27 9.65 0.39 7.76
CA ILE A 27 9.40 1.71 8.34
C ILE A 27 7.91 1.82 8.71
N GLU A 28 7.61 2.04 9.98
CA GLU A 28 6.26 2.34 10.48
C GLU A 28 6.09 3.87 10.57
N LEU A 29 4.95 4.37 10.08
CA LEU A 29 4.58 5.79 10.14
C LEU A 29 3.36 5.97 11.06
N ASP A 30 3.19 7.18 11.60
CA ASP A 30 2.03 7.54 12.44
C ASP A 30 0.73 7.48 11.64
N HIS A 31 0.75 8.01 10.41
CA HIS A 31 -0.33 7.90 9.44
C HIS A 31 0.22 7.75 8.02
N THR A 32 -0.53 7.10 7.13
CA THR A 32 -0.04 6.82 5.78
C THR A 32 -1.11 6.83 4.71
N VAL A 33 -0.71 7.27 3.51
CA VAL A 33 -1.46 7.13 2.25
C VAL A 33 -1.21 5.78 1.56
N PHE A 34 -0.21 5.01 1.99
CA PHE A 34 0.15 3.71 1.41
C PHE A 34 -0.82 2.63 1.89
N TYR A 35 -1.41 1.91 0.95
CA TYR A 35 -2.21 0.73 1.23
C TYR A 35 -1.25 -0.45 1.42
N SER A 36 -1.36 -1.13 2.56
CA SER A 36 -0.63 -2.38 2.74
C SER A 36 -1.24 -3.51 1.93
N MET A 37 -0.42 -4.39 1.37
CA MET A 37 -0.87 -5.59 0.67
C MET A 37 -1.98 -6.33 1.44
N GLY A 38 -3.07 -6.63 0.73
CA GLY A 38 -4.26 -7.23 1.33
C GLY A 38 -5.37 -7.48 0.31
N GLY A 39 -6.20 -8.50 0.56
CA GLY A 39 -7.34 -8.83 -0.32
C GLY A 39 -6.92 -9.21 -1.75
N GLY A 40 -5.71 -9.72 -1.93
CA GLY A 40 -5.14 -10.04 -3.25
C GLY A 40 -4.62 -8.82 -4.02
N GLN A 41 -4.68 -7.61 -3.46
CA GLN A 41 -4.05 -6.41 -4.03
C GLN A 41 -2.65 -6.21 -3.45
N PRO A 42 -1.62 -5.97 -4.30
CA PRO A 42 -0.28 -5.65 -3.84
C PRO A 42 -0.26 -4.33 -3.07
N GLY A 43 0.68 -4.20 -2.14
CA GLY A 43 0.85 -2.94 -1.42
C GLY A 43 1.39 -1.85 -2.33
N ASP A 44 1.32 -0.62 -1.85
CA ASP A 44 1.78 0.52 -2.63
C ASP A 44 3.28 0.68 -2.68
N GLN A 45 3.68 1.36 -3.75
CA GLN A 45 5.02 1.82 -4.00
C GLN A 45 5.04 3.33 -3.99
N GLY A 46 6.21 3.90 -3.77
CA GLY A 46 6.38 5.34 -3.70
C GLY A 46 7.68 5.73 -3.04
N ILE A 47 7.67 6.90 -2.40
CA ILE A 47 8.85 7.50 -1.78
C ILE A 47 8.49 8.03 -0.39
N LEU A 48 9.40 7.86 0.56
CA LEU A 48 9.46 8.65 1.79
C LEU A 48 10.55 9.71 1.63
N ARG A 49 10.14 10.99 1.59
CA ARG A 49 11.07 12.12 1.50
C ARG A 49 11.32 12.71 2.89
N LEU A 50 12.55 12.66 3.35
CA LEU A 50 12.97 13.26 4.61
C LEU A 50 13.12 14.78 4.48
N ILE A 51 13.08 15.50 5.60
CA ILE A 51 13.24 16.97 5.64
C ILE A 51 14.58 17.46 5.08
N ASN A 52 15.63 16.63 5.14
CA ASN A 52 16.95 16.94 4.58
C ASN A 52 17.02 16.72 3.05
N GLY A 53 15.92 16.35 2.41
CA GLY A 53 15.82 16.09 0.97
C GLY A 53 16.21 14.67 0.56
N ARG A 54 16.67 13.81 1.48
CA ARG A 54 16.93 12.39 1.19
C ARG A 54 15.61 11.69 0.88
N GLU A 55 15.63 10.86 -0.15
CA GLU A 55 14.48 10.03 -0.53
C GLU A 55 14.79 8.56 -0.28
N ILE A 56 13.80 7.85 0.26
CA ILE A 56 13.81 6.39 0.41
C ILE A 56 12.71 5.86 -0.48
N GLU A 57 13.07 5.10 -1.51
CA GLU A 57 12.11 4.39 -2.33
C GLU A 57 11.47 3.25 -1.54
N VAL A 58 10.14 3.11 -1.67
CA VAL A 58 9.34 2.07 -1.03
C VAL A 58 8.92 1.05 -2.10
N ALA A 59 9.38 -0.18 -1.94
CA ALA A 59 9.15 -1.30 -2.84
C ALA A 59 7.77 -1.94 -2.66
N ASP A 60 7.27 -1.92 -1.43
CA ASP A 60 5.96 -2.46 -1.04
C ASP A 60 5.54 -1.87 0.32
N CYS A 61 4.26 -1.96 0.63
CA CYS A 61 3.75 -1.73 1.97
C CYS A 61 3.11 -3.03 2.46
N LEU A 62 3.57 -3.55 3.59
CA LEU A 62 3.09 -4.81 4.16
C LEU A 62 2.36 -4.55 5.47
N LYS A 63 1.45 -5.44 5.81
CA LYS A 63 0.83 -5.47 7.13
C LYS A 63 1.54 -6.53 7.96
N ASP A 64 2.10 -6.13 9.09
CA ASP A 64 2.67 -7.06 10.05
C ASP A 64 1.57 -8.03 10.54
N ARG A 65 1.88 -9.33 10.59
CA ARG A 65 0.87 -10.36 10.84
C ARG A 65 0.40 -10.40 12.29
N ASP A 66 1.29 -10.08 13.23
CA ASP A 66 1.03 -10.22 14.65
C ASP A 66 0.46 -8.92 15.23
N THR A 67 1.00 -7.78 14.78
CA THR A 67 0.68 -6.46 15.32
C THR A 67 -0.29 -5.67 14.44
N GLY A 68 -0.45 -6.04 13.17
CA GLY A 68 -1.28 -5.30 12.21
C GLY A 68 -0.70 -3.95 11.79
N ARG A 69 0.58 -3.67 12.08
CA ARG A 69 1.27 -2.42 11.72
C ARG A 69 1.50 -2.32 10.21
N HIS A 70 1.53 -1.11 9.68
CA HIS A 70 1.85 -0.85 8.28
C HIS A 70 3.35 -0.61 8.15
N LEU A 71 4.03 -1.53 7.47
CA LEU A 71 5.47 -1.52 7.27
C LEU A 71 5.78 -1.14 5.82
N HIS A 72 6.43 0.01 5.64
CA HIS A 72 6.91 0.48 4.34
C HIS A 72 8.28 -0.14 4.09
N ILE A 73 8.41 -0.95 3.05
CA ILE A 73 9.60 -1.76 2.77
C ILE A 73 10.53 -0.98 1.83
N PRO A 74 11.74 -0.57 2.27
CA PRO A 74 12.67 0.15 1.41
C PRO A 74 13.18 -0.70 0.24
N VAL A 75 13.52 -0.04 -0.87
CA VAL A 75 14.28 -0.67 -1.96
C VAL A 75 15.76 -0.75 -1.58
N GLY A 76 16.28 -1.97 -1.43
CA GLY A 76 17.71 -2.21 -1.16
C GLY A 76 18.15 -1.81 0.25
N GLU A 77 19.47 -1.74 0.46
CA GLU A 77 20.05 -1.29 1.72
C GLU A 77 20.04 0.24 1.79
N VAL A 78 19.32 0.80 2.77
CA VAL A 78 19.21 2.25 2.97
C VAL A 78 19.57 2.61 4.41
N ILE A 79 20.00 3.86 4.60
CA ILE A 79 20.09 4.44 5.94
C ILE A 79 18.66 4.77 6.38
N LEU A 80 18.17 4.02 7.36
CA LEU A 80 16.83 4.20 7.91
C LEU A 80 16.70 5.57 8.62
N PRO A 81 15.50 6.18 8.62
CA PRO A 81 15.20 7.35 9.44
C PRO A 81 15.11 6.97 10.91
N ASP A 82 15.34 7.93 11.80
CA ASP A 82 15.18 7.71 13.24
C ASP A 82 13.70 7.84 13.63
N PRO A 83 13.24 7.11 14.67
CA PRO A 83 11.93 7.37 15.27
C PRO A 83 11.76 8.85 15.66
N GLY A 84 10.65 9.45 15.24
CA GLY A 84 10.34 10.87 15.43
C GLY A 84 10.73 11.77 14.24
N ASP A 85 11.48 11.27 13.26
CA ASP A 85 11.78 12.03 12.05
C ASP A 85 10.52 12.36 11.25
N ASN A 86 10.42 13.60 10.77
CA ASN A 86 9.36 14.02 9.86
C ASN A 86 9.70 13.65 8.42
N VAL A 87 8.71 13.09 7.72
CA VAL A 87 8.81 12.66 6.33
C VAL A 87 7.54 13.05 5.56
N THR A 88 7.67 13.24 4.25
CA THR A 88 6.53 13.26 3.32
C THR A 88 6.44 11.90 2.65
N ALA A 89 5.35 11.18 2.88
CA ALA A 89 5.02 9.94 2.20
C ALA A 89 4.31 10.25 0.87
N ILE A 90 4.84 9.77 -0.25
CA ILE A 90 4.38 10.12 -1.60
C ILE A 90 4.16 8.83 -2.39
N LEU A 91 2.96 8.62 -2.92
CA LEU A 91 2.64 7.44 -3.71
C LEU A 91 3.21 7.49 -5.12
N ASN A 92 3.54 6.32 -5.67
CA ASN A 92 3.53 6.11 -7.11
C ASN A 92 2.07 6.10 -7.59
N TRP A 93 1.56 7.28 -7.87
CA TRP A 93 0.14 7.48 -8.18
C TRP A 93 -0.31 6.71 -9.42
N ASP A 94 0.52 6.67 -10.47
CA ASP A 94 0.19 5.96 -11.70
C ASP A 94 -0.07 4.47 -11.45
N ARG A 95 0.77 3.83 -10.62
CA ARG A 95 0.59 2.43 -10.22
C ARG A 95 -0.64 2.26 -9.35
N ARG A 96 -0.80 3.10 -8.31
CA ARG A 96 -1.97 3.06 -7.42
C ARG A 96 -3.28 3.18 -8.21
N TYR A 97 -3.36 4.13 -9.12
CA TYR A 97 -4.56 4.36 -9.91
C TYR A 97 -4.86 3.20 -10.88
N ARG A 98 -3.82 2.56 -11.45
CA ARG A 98 -4.00 1.30 -12.21
C ARG A 98 -4.63 0.20 -11.34
N LEU A 99 -4.14 0.00 -10.12
CA LEU A 99 -4.68 -0.98 -9.19
C LEU A 99 -6.13 -0.68 -8.77
N MET A 100 -6.46 0.59 -8.49
CA MET A 100 -7.84 1.00 -8.19
C MET A 100 -8.81 0.66 -9.33
N LYS A 101 -8.41 0.93 -10.58
CA LYS A 101 -9.21 0.57 -11.77
C LYS A 101 -9.38 -0.93 -11.91
N MET A 102 -8.31 -1.70 -11.72
CA MET A 102 -8.34 -3.15 -11.78
C MET A 102 -9.27 -3.74 -10.71
N HIS A 103 -9.14 -3.30 -9.46
CA HIS A 103 -9.99 -3.74 -8.35
C HIS A 103 -11.47 -3.41 -8.62
N SER A 104 -11.77 -2.19 -9.06
CA SER A 104 -13.13 -1.78 -9.41
C SER A 104 -13.70 -2.65 -10.55
N CYS A 105 -12.89 -2.95 -11.57
CA CYS A 105 -13.28 -3.83 -12.67
C CYS A 105 -13.60 -5.26 -12.18
N LEU A 106 -12.81 -5.80 -11.24
CA LEU A 106 -13.10 -7.10 -10.63
C LEU A 106 -14.46 -7.10 -9.91
N HIS A 107 -14.79 -6.06 -9.15
CA HIS A 107 -16.12 -5.96 -8.52
C HIS A 107 -17.26 -5.88 -9.54
N LEU A 108 -17.05 -5.20 -10.67
CA LEU A 108 -18.05 -5.20 -11.75
C LEU A 108 -18.22 -6.60 -12.34
N LEU A 109 -17.15 -7.37 -12.53
CA LEU A 109 -17.26 -8.78 -12.96
C LEU A 109 -18.05 -9.63 -11.96
N CYS A 110 -17.82 -9.47 -10.65
CA CYS A 110 -18.61 -10.14 -9.61
C CYS A 110 -20.12 -9.81 -9.70
N SER A 111 -20.48 -8.61 -10.18
CA SER A 111 -21.89 -8.24 -10.33
C SER A 111 -22.57 -8.86 -11.56
N LEU A 112 -21.79 -9.37 -12.52
CA LEU A 112 -22.28 -9.91 -13.78
C LEU A 112 -22.30 -11.44 -13.83
N ILE A 113 -21.49 -12.09 -12.98
CA ILE A 113 -21.32 -13.55 -12.97
C ILE A 113 -22.00 -14.11 -11.72
N ASP A 114 -23.03 -14.94 -11.93
CA ASP A 114 -23.77 -15.61 -10.86
C ASP A 114 -23.02 -16.85 -10.38
N GLY A 115 -22.00 -16.63 -9.54
CA GLY A 115 -21.16 -17.66 -8.95
C GLY A 115 -20.36 -17.12 -7.77
N GLY A 116 -20.10 -17.96 -6.78
CA GLY A 116 -19.30 -17.56 -5.62
C GLY A 116 -17.84 -17.31 -6.01
N VAL A 117 -17.24 -16.21 -5.55
CA VAL A 117 -15.80 -15.97 -5.75
C VAL A 117 -15.01 -16.93 -4.86
N THR A 118 -14.17 -17.77 -5.46
CA THR A 118 -13.32 -18.75 -4.76
C THR A 118 -11.86 -18.30 -4.68
N GLY A 119 -11.47 -17.33 -5.49
CA GLY A 119 -10.13 -16.78 -5.52
C GLY A 119 -10.07 -15.47 -6.28
N GLY A 120 -9.08 -14.63 -5.97
CA GLY A 120 -8.90 -13.35 -6.63
C GLY A 120 -7.50 -12.81 -6.46
N GLN A 121 -7.02 -12.09 -7.47
CA GLN A 121 -5.76 -11.37 -7.40
C GLN A 121 -5.86 -10.11 -8.27
N VAL A 122 -5.61 -8.97 -7.64
CA VAL A 122 -5.46 -7.70 -8.35
C VAL A 122 -3.99 -7.58 -8.74
N GLY A 123 -3.74 -7.29 -10.01
CA GLY A 123 -2.41 -6.98 -10.51
C GLY A 123 -2.45 -5.75 -11.40
N GLU A 124 -1.29 -5.11 -11.55
CA GLU A 124 -1.17 -3.84 -12.28
C GLU A 124 -1.55 -3.96 -13.77
N TRP A 125 -1.11 -5.06 -14.41
CA TRP A 125 -1.31 -5.30 -15.84
C TRP A 125 -2.36 -6.38 -16.13
N LYS A 126 -2.52 -7.31 -15.19
CA LYS A 126 -3.46 -8.42 -15.27
C LYS A 126 -4.03 -8.68 -13.89
N SER A 127 -5.35 -8.81 -13.82
CA SER A 127 -6.06 -9.24 -12.63
C SER A 127 -6.88 -10.50 -12.95
N ARG A 128 -7.27 -11.24 -11.93
CA ARG A 128 -8.09 -12.45 -12.06
C ARG A 128 -9.10 -12.58 -10.93
N LEU A 129 -10.21 -13.22 -11.25
CA LEU A 129 -11.18 -13.76 -10.32
C LEU A 129 -11.48 -15.20 -10.74
N ASP A 130 -11.64 -16.06 -9.74
CA ASP A 130 -12.05 -17.44 -9.92
C ASP A 130 -13.46 -17.59 -9.35
N PHE A 131 -14.36 -18.22 -10.11
CA PHE A 131 -15.76 -18.38 -9.75
C PHE A 131 -16.11 -19.86 -9.62
N ASP A 132 -16.91 -20.18 -8.61
CA ASP A 132 -17.62 -21.46 -8.50
C ASP A 132 -18.88 -21.38 -9.37
N LEU A 133 -18.81 -22.02 -10.55
CA LEU A 133 -19.88 -22.06 -11.53
C LEU A 133 -20.41 -23.50 -11.64
N PRO A 134 -21.73 -23.68 -11.86
CA PRO A 134 -22.34 -24.99 -12.03
C PRO A 134 -21.90 -25.74 -13.30
#